data_AF-A0A1I3ZSS9-F1
#
_entry.id   AF-A0A1I3ZSS9-F1
#
_cell.length_a   1.000
_cell.length_b   1.000
_cell.length_c   1.000
_cell.angle_alpha   90.00
_cell.angle_beta   90.00
_cell.angle_gamma   90.00
#
_symmetry.space_group_name_H-M   'P 1'
#
loop_
_entity.id
_entity.type
_entity.pdbx_description
1 polymer ?
#
loop_
_entity_poly.entity_id
_entity_poly.type
_entity_poly.pdbx_seq_one_letter_code
_entity_poly.pdbx_strand_id
1 'polypeptide(L)'
;MTDRALRHRFFLGLRTGFRSLVAGTALAAMCWSLTPAPAAAKVPHAAKTAHDKTAQAKTKALVDKNKKDAPGAKARDAAAKAVEPAAPEPAEAPPQYEPKMMRLAEILGGLSYLGDLCGDAGAPDWRARMQTVLETDGNTAQQKERLAGLFNRSFRGYERSYQICTPNAQAAMTRFLLEGANIVHDLVSRYGAS
;
A
#
# COMPACT_ATOMS: atom_id res chain seq x y z
N MET A 1 34.62 22.91 18.72
CA MET A 1 34.09 24.28 18.90
C MET A 1 34.21 25.00 17.57
N THR A 2 33.13 25.68 17.14
CA THR A 2 33.00 26.59 15.96
C THR A 2 33.26 25.94 14.59
N ASP A 3 32.33 25.86 13.64
CA ASP A 3 31.56 26.99 13.12
C ASP A 3 30.33 26.50 12.31
N ARG A 4 29.13 26.80 12.82
CA ARG A 4 27.81 26.53 12.20
C ARG A 4 27.13 27.88 11.92
N ALA A 5 27.88 28.86 11.39
CA ALA A 5 27.46 30.27 11.39
C ALA A 5 27.51 30.96 10.01
N LEU A 6 27.05 30.31 8.93
CA LEU A 6 27.04 30.93 7.59
C LEU A 6 25.75 30.77 6.77
N ARG A 7 24.57 30.63 7.41
CA ARG A 7 23.27 30.72 6.69
C ARG A 7 22.23 31.68 7.29
N HIS A 8 22.57 32.46 8.32
CA HIS A 8 21.69 33.47 8.94
C HIS A 8 21.99 34.90 8.46
N ARG A 9 22.01 35.14 7.14
CA ARG A 9 22.32 36.47 6.60
C ARG A 9 21.40 36.94 5.46
N PHE A 10 20.11 36.61 5.57
CA PHE A 10 19.04 37.24 4.78
C PHE A 10 17.91 37.67 5.71
N PHE A 11 18.23 38.54 6.65
CA PHE A 11 17.24 39.30 7.41
C PHE A 11 17.83 40.69 7.67
N LEU A 12 16.99 41.71 7.52
CA LEU A 12 17.22 43.14 7.74
C LEU A 12 17.67 43.96 6.52
N GLY A 13 16.72 44.75 6.01
CA GLY A 13 17.03 46.09 5.54
C GLY A 13 16.33 46.53 4.26
N LEU A 14 15.02 46.79 4.31
CA LEU A 14 14.48 47.99 3.67
C LEU A 14 13.22 48.43 4.41
N ARG A 15 13.45 49.44 5.25
CA ARG A 15 12.48 50.15 6.08
C ARG A 15 12.03 51.39 5.30
N THR A 16 10.81 51.84 5.55
CA THR A 16 10.21 53.15 5.16
C THR A 16 9.73 53.25 3.71
N GLY A 17 8.50 53.68 3.41
CA GLY A 17 7.36 54.05 4.22
C GLY A 17 6.19 54.48 3.31
N PHE A 18 4.95 54.24 3.72
CA PHE A 18 3.80 54.98 3.23
C PHE A 18 2.66 54.86 4.24
N ARG A 19 2.52 55.88 5.11
CA ARG A 19 1.31 56.14 5.88
C ARG A 19 0.49 57.14 5.10
N SER A 20 -0.80 56.83 4.93
CA SER A 20 -1.98 57.72 4.79
C SER A 20 -2.88 57.23 3.65
N LEU A 21 -4.03 56.65 3.98
CA LEU A 21 -5.34 57.29 4.22
C LEU A 21 -6.10 57.51 2.90
N VAL A 22 -7.29 56.91 2.81
CA VAL A 22 -8.54 57.31 2.10
C VAL A 22 -9.34 55.99 1.99
N ALA A 23 -10.24 55.68 2.92
CA ALA A 23 -11.65 56.06 2.93
C ALA A 23 -12.42 55.64 1.66
N GLY A 24 -13.53 54.91 1.84
CA GLY A 24 -14.62 54.89 0.86
C GLY A 24 -14.79 53.59 0.09
N THR A 25 -15.73 52.77 0.56
CA THR A 25 -16.86 52.24 -0.23
C THR A 25 -16.65 52.04 -1.74
N ALA A 26 -16.64 50.78 -2.17
CA ALA A 26 -17.59 50.31 -3.17
C ALA A 26 -17.52 48.78 -3.26
N LEU A 27 -18.69 48.15 -3.13
CA LEU A 27 -18.95 46.78 -3.56
C LEU A 27 -18.55 46.65 -5.04
N ALA A 28 -17.35 46.13 -5.29
CA ALA A 28 -17.02 45.53 -6.57
C ALA A 28 -17.42 44.06 -6.48
N ALA A 29 -18.65 43.78 -6.92
CA ALA A 29 -19.04 42.45 -7.34
C ALA A 29 -18.05 42.00 -8.42
N MET A 30 -17.02 41.26 -8.01
CA MET A 30 -16.18 40.52 -8.93
C MET A 30 -17.07 39.42 -9.51
N CYS A 31 -17.66 39.72 -10.66
CA CYS A 31 -18.09 38.73 -11.63
C CYS A 31 -16.92 37.75 -11.81
N TRP A 32 -17.00 36.61 -11.12
CA TRP A 32 -16.31 35.41 -11.55
C TRP A 32 -16.73 35.18 -12.99
N SER A 33 -15.82 35.52 -13.89
CA SER A 33 -15.89 35.16 -15.29
C SER A 33 -16.18 33.66 -15.37
N LEU A 34 -17.40 33.36 -15.83
CA LEU A 34 -17.83 32.05 -16.28
C LEU A 34 -16.83 31.59 -17.34
N THR A 35 -15.89 30.74 -16.94
CA THR A 35 -15.13 29.90 -17.87
C THR A 35 -16.09 28.80 -18.32
N PRO A 36 -16.53 28.76 -19.59
CA PRO A 36 -17.34 27.66 -20.07
C PRO A 36 -16.51 26.37 -20.05
N ALA A 37 -17.06 25.35 -19.38
CA ALA A 37 -16.54 24.00 -19.39
C ALA A 37 -16.47 23.47 -20.84
N PRO A 38 -15.36 22.84 -21.27
CA PRO A 38 -15.37 22.10 -22.53
C PRO A 38 -16.33 20.91 -22.41
N ALA A 39 -17.22 20.82 -23.40
CA ALA A 39 -18.19 19.76 -23.57
C ALA A 39 -17.56 18.37 -23.45
N ALA A 40 -18.25 17.51 -22.71
CA ALA A 40 -17.94 16.09 -22.58
C ALA A 40 -17.80 15.43 -23.95
N ALA A 41 -16.56 15.14 -24.35
CA ALA A 41 -16.28 14.19 -25.41
C ALA A 41 -16.66 12.80 -24.90
N LYS A 42 -17.72 12.22 -25.49
CA LYS A 42 -18.08 10.81 -25.33
C LYS A 42 -16.85 9.96 -25.64
N VAL A 43 -16.32 9.27 -24.63
CA VAL A 43 -15.35 8.20 -24.84
C VAL A 43 -16.09 7.06 -25.55
N PRO A 44 -15.71 6.65 -26.77
CA PRO A 44 -16.30 5.49 -27.40
C PRO A 44 -15.86 4.22 -26.65
N HIS A 45 -16.80 3.58 -25.95
CA HIS A 45 -16.67 2.16 -25.61
C HIS A 45 -16.90 1.33 -26.87
N ALA A 46 -15.81 1.02 -27.58
CA ALA A 46 -15.70 -0.03 -28.58
C ALA A 46 -14.23 -0.49 -28.57
N ALA A 47 -13.85 -1.76 -28.56
CA ALA A 47 -14.58 -2.99 -28.78
C ALA A 47 -13.93 -4.10 -27.93
N LYS A 48 -14.76 -5.07 -27.50
CA LYS A 48 -14.27 -6.36 -27.06
C LYS A 48 -13.49 -6.99 -28.21
N THR A 49 -12.18 -7.14 -28.06
CA THR A 49 -11.41 -8.00 -28.95
C THR A 49 -11.84 -9.44 -28.68
N ALA A 50 -12.35 -10.07 -29.73
CA ALA A 50 -12.64 -11.49 -29.78
C ALA A 50 -11.40 -12.28 -29.33
N HIS A 51 -11.65 -13.27 -28.47
CA HIS A 51 -10.68 -14.26 -28.06
C HIS A 51 -10.14 -14.99 -29.29
N ASP A 52 -8.82 -14.91 -29.48
CA ASP A 52 -8.07 -15.79 -30.35
C ASP A 52 -8.14 -17.21 -29.77
N LYS A 53 -9.05 -18.02 -30.33
CA LYS A 53 -9.22 -19.43 -29.99
C LYS A 53 -8.17 -20.27 -30.71
N THR A 54 -6.89 -20.14 -30.39
CA THR A 54 -5.88 -21.15 -30.81
C THR A 54 -4.66 -21.21 -29.88
N ALA A 55 -4.86 -21.45 -28.58
CA ALA A 55 -3.77 -21.88 -27.69
C ALA A 55 -4.22 -22.65 -26.42
N GLN A 56 -5.41 -23.26 -26.44
CA GLN A 56 -5.91 -24.08 -25.33
C GLN A 56 -6.40 -25.44 -25.85
N ALA A 57 -5.45 -26.27 -26.28
CA ALA A 57 -5.70 -27.68 -26.54
C ALA A 57 -4.40 -28.47 -26.39
N LYS A 58 -3.81 -28.50 -25.19
CA LYS A 58 -2.80 -29.53 -24.82
C LYS A 58 -2.38 -29.59 -23.34
N THR A 59 -3.27 -29.34 -22.38
CA THR A 59 -2.97 -29.63 -20.95
C THR A 59 -4.21 -29.95 -20.13
N LYS A 60 -5.11 -30.79 -20.64
CA LYS A 60 -6.12 -31.46 -19.78
C LYS A 60 -6.63 -32.75 -20.41
N ALA A 61 -5.73 -33.72 -20.53
CA ALA A 61 -6.07 -35.14 -20.59
C ALA A 61 -4.94 -35.88 -19.88
N LEU A 62 -5.30 -36.76 -18.94
CA LEU A 62 -4.43 -37.48 -17.99
C LEU A 62 -4.16 -36.81 -16.63
N VAL A 63 -5.22 -36.33 -15.97
CA VAL A 63 -5.33 -36.49 -14.50
C VAL A 63 -6.72 -37.04 -14.27
N ASP A 64 -6.79 -38.35 -14.09
CA ASP A 64 -7.87 -39.15 -13.47
C ASP A 64 -7.89 -40.54 -14.11
N LYS A 65 -7.02 -41.42 -13.60
CA LYS A 65 -7.24 -42.87 -13.48
C LYS A 65 -6.15 -43.49 -12.61
N ASN A 66 -6.58 -44.39 -11.75
CA ASN A 66 -5.81 -45.28 -10.88
C ASN A 66 -5.23 -44.71 -9.59
N LYS A 67 -6.13 -44.57 -8.61
CA LYS A 67 -5.89 -45.12 -7.27
C LYS A 67 -5.99 -46.66 -7.37
N LYS A 68 -4.93 -47.38 -7.02
CA LYS A 68 -4.91 -48.66 -6.28
C LYS A 68 -3.49 -49.25 -6.22
N ASP A 69 -3.00 -49.33 -4.98
CA ASP A 69 -2.18 -50.37 -4.36
C ASP A 69 -0.74 -50.65 -4.87
N ALA A 70 0.18 -50.60 -3.90
CA ALA A 70 1.64 -50.84 -3.97
C ALA A 70 1.99 -52.35 -4.05
N PRO A 71 3.27 -52.83 -3.98
CA PRO A 71 4.57 -52.14 -3.98
C PRO A 71 5.63 -52.78 -4.93
N GLY A 72 6.76 -52.09 -5.13
CA GLY A 72 7.91 -52.67 -5.84
C GLY A 72 9.16 -51.82 -5.73
N ALA A 73 9.94 -52.05 -4.68
CA ALA A 73 11.28 -51.49 -4.52
C ALA A 73 12.21 -51.99 -5.62
N LYS A 74 13.03 -51.11 -6.22
CA LYS A 74 14.46 -51.34 -6.50
C LYS A 74 15.21 -50.01 -6.59
N ALA A 75 16.36 -50.02 -5.95
CA ALA A 75 17.23 -48.91 -5.62
C ALA A 75 17.76 -48.14 -6.83
N ARG A 76 18.00 -46.84 -6.62
CA ARG A 76 19.01 -46.07 -7.35
C ARG A 76 19.87 -45.37 -6.33
N ASP A 77 21.03 -45.97 -6.09
CA ASP A 77 22.17 -45.34 -5.46
C ASP A 77 22.62 -44.15 -6.33
N ALA A 78 22.53 -42.95 -5.77
CA ALA A 78 23.23 -41.78 -6.26
C ALA A 78 23.77 -41.04 -5.04
N ALA A 79 25.10 -41.01 -4.94
CA ALA A 79 25.85 -40.41 -3.85
C ALA A 79 25.47 -38.93 -3.66
N ALA A 80 24.77 -38.64 -2.57
CA ALA A 80 24.59 -37.29 -2.07
C ALA A 80 25.86 -36.89 -1.32
N LYS A 81 26.61 -35.92 -1.88
CA LYS A 81 27.56 -35.15 -1.08
C LYS A 81 26.76 -34.47 0.02
N ALA A 82 27.05 -34.83 1.27
CA ALA A 82 26.50 -34.20 2.45
C ALA A 82 26.84 -32.70 2.43
N VAL A 83 25.83 -31.85 2.26
CA VAL A 83 25.89 -30.46 2.70
C VAL A 83 25.64 -30.54 4.20
N GLU A 84 26.68 -30.26 4.98
CA GLU A 84 26.60 -30.14 6.43
C GLU A 84 25.55 -29.07 6.77
N PRO A 85 24.53 -29.36 7.59
CA PRO A 85 23.54 -28.37 7.98
C PRO A 85 24.26 -27.29 8.80
N ALA A 86 24.29 -26.06 8.28
CA ALA A 86 24.66 -24.91 9.09
C ALA A 86 23.74 -24.89 10.31
N ALA A 87 24.34 -24.94 11.50
CA ALA A 87 23.60 -24.86 12.75
C ALA A 87 22.73 -23.59 12.73
N PRO A 88 21.44 -23.66 13.10
CA PRO A 88 20.59 -22.48 13.13
C PRO A 88 21.17 -21.50 14.14
N GLU A 89 21.54 -20.30 13.69
CA GLU A 89 21.82 -19.20 14.61
C GLU A 89 20.60 -19.01 15.53
N PRO A 90 20.81 -18.74 16.82
CA PRO A 90 19.71 -18.45 17.74
C PRO A 90 18.88 -17.30 17.16
N ALA A 91 17.67 -17.60 16.72
CA ALA A 91 16.74 -16.58 16.26
C ALA A 91 16.43 -15.68 17.45
N GLU A 92 16.94 -14.45 17.42
CA GLU A 92 16.59 -13.42 18.38
C GLU A 92 15.07 -13.27 18.38
N ALA A 93 14.47 -13.24 19.57
CA ALA A 93 13.01 -13.20 19.67
C ALA A 93 12.47 -11.99 18.90
N PRO A 94 11.41 -12.16 18.09
CA PRO A 94 10.89 -11.07 17.28
C PRO A 94 10.51 -9.88 18.17
N PRO A 95 10.79 -8.63 17.73
CA PRO A 95 10.45 -7.46 18.51
C PRO A 95 8.97 -7.44 18.88
N GLN A 96 8.64 -6.93 20.06
CA GLN A 96 7.26 -6.87 20.57
C GLN A 96 6.32 -6.04 19.67
N TYR A 97 6.88 -5.14 18.84
CA TYR A 97 6.13 -4.33 17.88
C TYR A 97 5.83 -5.07 16.56
N GLU A 98 6.53 -6.18 16.26
CA GLU A 98 6.43 -6.87 14.97
C GLU A 98 5.00 -7.35 14.63
N PRO A 99 4.22 -7.93 15.56
CA PRO A 99 2.83 -8.32 15.26
C PRO A 99 1.94 -7.14 14.86
N LYS A 100 2.17 -5.96 15.44
CA LYS A 100 1.43 -4.74 15.11
C LYS A 100 1.81 -4.23 13.72
N MET A 101 3.09 -4.33 13.34
CA MET A 101 3.55 -3.99 11.99
C MET A 101 2.97 -4.93 10.93
N MET A 102 2.94 -6.23 11.22
CA MET A 102 2.29 -7.23 10.36
C MET A 102 0.80 -6.91 10.17
N ARG A 103 0.09 -6.59 11.26
CA ARG A 103 -1.32 -6.22 11.18
C ARG A 103 -1.54 -4.91 10.41
N LEU A 104 -0.68 -3.92 10.59
CA LEU A 104 -0.72 -2.66 9.87
C LEU A 104 -0.58 -2.89 8.34
N ALA A 105 0.36 -3.75 7.92
CA ALA A 105 0.55 -4.07 6.51
C ALA A 105 -0.70 -4.71 5.88
N GLU A 106 -1.36 -5.63 6.60
CA GLU A 106 -2.62 -6.23 6.17
C GLU A 106 -3.74 -5.19 6.02
N ILE A 107 -3.87 -4.27 6.98
CA ILE A 107 -4.85 -3.18 6.96
C ILE A 107 -4.60 -2.25 5.77
N LEU A 108 -3.34 -1.86 5.53
CA LEU A 108 -2.98 -1.01 4.39
C LEU A 108 -3.31 -1.68 3.04
N GLY A 109 -3.16 -3.01 2.94
CA GLY A 109 -3.58 -3.78 1.76
C GLY A 109 -5.08 -3.73 1.53
N GLY A 110 -5.86 -3.89 2.59
CA GLY A 110 -7.32 -3.80 2.53
C GLY A 110 -7.79 -2.39 2.18
N LEU A 111 -7.22 -1.37 2.82
CA LEU A 111 -7.51 0.04 2.53
C LEU A 111 -7.10 0.46 1.12
N SER A 112 -6.01 -0.09 0.57
CA SER A 112 -5.60 0.20 -0.80
C SER A 112 -6.64 -0.24 -1.82
N TYR A 113 -7.35 -1.35 -1.59
CA TYR A 113 -8.43 -1.77 -2.47
C TYR A 113 -9.75 -1.06 -2.16
N LEU A 114 -10.15 -1.06 -0.88
CA LEU A 114 -11.42 -0.49 -0.44
C LEU A 114 -11.47 1.03 -0.61
N GLY A 115 -10.34 1.72 -0.46
CA GLY A 115 -10.24 3.16 -0.70
C GLY A 115 -10.49 3.52 -2.16
N ASP A 116 -9.95 2.74 -3.10
CA ASP A 116 -10.21 2.92 -4.54
C ASP A 116 -11.68 2.61 -4.90
N LEU A 117 -12.29 1.63 -4.20
CA LEU A 117 -13.65 1.17 -4.47
C LEU A 117 -14.76 2.02 -3.81
N CYS A 118 -14.52 2.47 -2.58
CA CYS A 118 -15.51 3.09 -1.70
C CYS A 118 -15.13 4.48 -1.21
N GLY A 119 -13.89 4.92 -1.41
CA GLY A 119 -13.40 6.21 -0.96
C GLY A 119 -13.77 7.35 -1.92
N ASP A 120 -13.70 8.57 -1.40
CA ASP A 120 -13.88 9.78 -2.18
C ASP A 120 -12.58 10.18 -2.89
N ALA A 121 -12.65 11.17 -3.79
CA ALA A 121 -11.50 11.66 -4.56
C ALA A 121 -10.31 12.20 -3.73
N GLY A 122 -10.47 12.36 -2.40
CA GLY A 122 -9.44 12.77 -1.46
C GLY A 122 -8.90 11.66 -0.56
N ALA A 123 -9.23 10.39 -0.83
CA ALA A 123 -8.73 9.29 -0.02
C ALA A 123 -7.17 9.27 -0.03
N PRO A 124 -6.53 9.00 1.12
CA PRO A 124 -5.07 8.89 1.18
C PRO A 124 -4.53 7.81 0.25
N ASP A 125 -3.32 8.04 -0.28
CA ASP A 125 -2.58 7.00 -1.00
C ASP A 125 -2.05 5.95 -0.02
N TRP A 126 -2.82 4.88 0.13
CA TRP A 126 -2.48 3.75 1.01
C TRP A 126 -1.30 2.92 0.50
N ARG A 127 -1.04 2.91 -0.82
CA ARG A 127 0.11 2.21 -1.41
C ARG A 127 1.40 2.95 -1.08
N ALA A 128 1.39 4.27 -1.20
CA ALA A 128 2.52 5.10 -0.77
C ALA A 128 2.82 4.93 0.72
N ARG A 129 1.79 4.84 1.58
CA ARG A 129 1.96 4.56 3.02
C ARG A 129 2.60 3.20 3.27
N MET A 130 2.18 2.16 2.54
CA MET A 130 2.83 0.84 2.64
C MET A 130 4.29 0.90 2.20
N GLN A 131 4.61 1.67 1.16
CA GLN A 131 5.98 1.87 0.72
C GLN A 131 6.83 2.50 1.82
N THR A 132 6.32 3.52 2.51
CA THR A 132 6.98 4.10 3.68
C THR A 132 7.26 3.04 4.75
N VAL A 133 6.28 2.20 5.09
CA VAL A 133 6.46 1.11 6.06
C VAL A 133 7.56 0.13 5.64
N LEU A 134 7.66 -0.22 4.36
CA LEU A 134 8.72 -1.11 3.87
C LEU A 134 10.11 -0.46 3.93
N GLU A 135 10.18 0.86 3.79
CA GLU A 135 11.43 1.62 3.85
C GLU A 135 11.89 1.85 5.28
N THR A 136 10.97 2.11 6.21
CA THR A 136 11.29 2.44 7.61
C THR A 136 11.43 1.22 8.49
N ASP A 137 10.59 0.19 8.31
CA ASP A 137 10.48 -0.93 9.24
C ASP A 137 10.88 -2.27 8.62
N GLY A 138 11.06 -2.31 7.30
CA GLY A 138 11.57 -3.47 6.55
C GLY A 138 13.08 -3.64 6.66
N ASN A 139 13.62 -3.84 7.86
CA ASN A 139 15.08 -3.85 8.09
C ASN A 139 15.84 -4.94 7.31
N THR A 140 15.18 -6.05 6.97
CA THR A 140 15.75 -7.15 6.18
C THR A 140 14.88 -7.47 4.97
N ALA A 141 15.46 -8.08 3.94
CA ALA A 141 14.70 -8.53 2.76
C ALA A 141 13.56 -9.49 3.15
N GLN A 142 13.82 -10.40 4.11
CA GLN A 142 12.80 -11.31 4.60
C GLN A 142 11.66 -10.58 5.34
N GLN A 143 11.96 -9.51 6.08
CA GLN A 143 10.94 -8.70 6.74
C GLN A 143 10.09 -7.94 5.73
N LYS A 144 10.72 -7.33 4.71
CA LYS A 144 10.00 -6.67 3.60
C LYS A 144 9.06 -7.65 2.90
N GLU A 145 9.52 -8.86 2.60
CA GLU A 145 8.71 -9.89 1.95
C GLU A 145 7.51 -10.31 2.82
N ARG A 146 7.71 -10.46 4.14
CA ARG A 146 6.61 -10.77 5.07
C ARG A 146 5.54 -9.66 5.08
N LEU A 147 5.97 -8.41 5.19
CA LEU A 147 5.08 -7.24 5.18
C LEU A 147 4.34 -7.10 3.85
N ALA A 148 5.06 -7.16 2.73
CA ALA A 148 4.49 -7.11 1.38
C ALA A 148 3.52 -8.28 1.14
N GLY A 149 3.86 -9.48 1.62
CA GLY A 149 3.01 -10.66 1.53
C GLY A 149 1.66 -10.46 2.24
N LEU A 150 1.65 -9.86 3.44
CA LEU A 150 0.41 -9.55 4.18
C LEU A 150 -0.45 -8.51 3.47
N PHE A 151 0.19 -7.43 3.00
CA PHE A 151 -0.45 -6.41 2.18
C PHE A 151 -1.13 -7.03 0.95
N ASN A 152 -0.37 -7.82 0.17
CA ASN A 152 -0.85 -8.43 -1.08
C ASN A 152 -1.99 -9.42 -0.84
N ARG A 153 -1.90 -10.23 0.22
CA ARG A 153 -2.97 -11.17 0.58
C ARG A 153 -4.28 -10.46 0.92
N SER A 154 -4.21 -9.39 1.71
CA SER A 154 -5.37 -8.58 2.08
C SER A 154 -6.00 -7.92 0.87
N PHE A 155 -5.18 -7.24 0.04
CA PHE A 155 -5.62 -6.58 -1.18
C PHE A 155 -6.41 -7.55 -2.09
N ARG A 156 -5.81 -8.71 -2.41
CA ARG A 156 -6.46 -9.73 -3.25
C ARG A 156 -7.64 -10.43 -2.58
N GLY A 157 -7.70 -10.42 -1.25
CA GLY A 157 -8.85 -10.91 -0.48
C GLY A 157 -10.07 -10.03 -0.73
N TYR A 158 -9.90 -8.71 -0.60
CA TYR A 158 -10.97 -7.75 -0.82
C TYR A 158 -11.34 -7.62 -2.30
N GLU A 159 -10.36 -7.67 -3.21
CA GLU A 159 -10.59 -7.71 -4.66
C GLU A 159 -11.52 -8.85 -5.08
N ARG A 160 -11.34 -10.06 -4.53
CA ARG A 160 -12.22 -11.18 -4.85
C ARG A 160 -13.59 -11.09 -4.20
N SER A 161 -13.71 -10.36 -3.09
CA SER A 161 -14.93 -10.32 -2.28
C SER A 161 -15.89 -9.21 -2.72
N TYR A 162 -15.35 -8.09 -3.20
CA TYR A 162 -16.13 -6.94 -3.60
C TYR A 162 -15.73 -6.49 -5.00
N GLN A 163 -16.71 -6.09 -5.80
CA GLN A 163 -16.52 -5.51 -7.14
C GLN A 163 -17.27 -4.18 -7.27
N ILE A 164 -18.19 -3.92 -6.33
CA ILE A 164 -18.92 -2.68 -6.15
C ILE A 164 -18.83 -2.30 -4.68
N CYS A 165 -18.89 -1.02 -4.37
CA CYS A 165 -18.95 -0.59 -2.98
C CYS A 165 -20.30 -1.02 -2.37
N THR A 166 -20.24 -1.81 -1.30
CA THR A 166 -21.42 -2.27 -0.54
C THR A 166 -21.37 -1.71 0.88
N PRO A 167 -22.48 -1.70 1.64
CA PRO A 167 -22.47 -1.31 3.05
C PRO A 167 -21.47 -2.12 3.89
N ASN A 168 -21.28 -3.40 3.57
CA ASN A 168 -20.30 -4.25 4.24
C ASN A 168 -18.85 -3.84 3.90
N ALA A 169 -18.59 -3.47 2.65
CA ALA A 169 -17.27 -2.97 2.23
C ALA A 169 -16.94 -1.63 2.92
N GLN A 170 -17.91 -0.71 3.00
CA GLN A 170 -17.75 0.55 3.74
C GLN A 170 -17.50 0.32 5.23
N ALA A 171 -18.24 -0.61 5.84
CA ALA A 171 -18.03 -0.98 7.24
C ALA A 171 -16.63 -1.56 7.47
N ALA A 172 -16.14 -2.42 6.56
CA ALA A 172 -14.78 -2.95 6.62
C ALA A 172 -13.73 -1.82 6.52
N MET A 173 -13.89 -0.91 5.55
CA MET A 173 -13.00 0.25 5.39
C MET A 173 -12.97 1.11 6.66
N THR A 174 -14.14 1.41 7.23
CA THR A 174 -14.25 2.22 8.46
C THR A 174 -13.53 1.56 9.64
N ARG A 175 -13.71 0.24 9.81
CA ARG A 175 -13.01 -0.53 10.85
C ARG A 175 -11.50 -0.49 10.67
N PHE A 176 -11.02 -0.62 9.43
CA PHE A 176 -9.59 -0.54 9.12
C PHE A 176 -8.98 0.84 9.36
N LEU A 177 -9.72 1.92 9.08
CA LEU A 177 -9.25 3.26 9.40
C LEU A 177 -9.07 3.45 10.91
N LEU A 178 -10.03 2.96 11.71
CA LEU A 178 -9.95 3.02 13.18
C LEU A 178 -8.83 2.14 13.73
N GLU A 179 -8.74 0.89 13.26
CA GLU A 179 -7.73 -0.05 13.73
C GLU A 179 -6.31 0.39 13.34
N GLY A 180 -6.12 0.82 12.09
CA GLY A 180 -4.84 1.32 11.61
C GLY A 180 -4.37 2.55 12.38
N ALA A 181 -5.27 3.50 12.67
CA ALA A 181 -4.96 4.67 13.49
C ALA A 181 -4.53 4.28 14.91
N ASN A 182 -5.23 3.32 15.54
CA ASN A 182 -4.89 2.82 16.87
C ASN A 182 -3.52 2.12 16.89
N ILE A 183 -3.21 1.32 15.87
CA ILE A 183 -1.92 0.65 15.74
C ILE A 183 -0.78 1.67 15.61
N VAL A 184 -0.92 2.64 14.71
CA VAL A 184 0.10 3.68 14.52
C VAL A 184 0.29 4.49 15.79
N HIS A 185 -0.79 4.88 16.46
CA HIS A 185 -0.72 5.59 17.73
C HIS A 185 0.03 4.78 18.80
N ASP A 186 -0.32 3.51 18.97
CA ASP A 186 0.34 2.63 19.94
C ASP A 186 1.83 2.44 19.63
N LEU A 187 2.18 2.26 18.35
CA LEU A 187 3.57 2.15 17.88
C LEU A 187 4.38 3.40 18.23
N VAL A 188 3.87 4.58 17.89
CA VAL A 188 4.55 5.86 18.19
C VAL A 188 4.63 6.09 19.71
N SER A 189 3.56 5.81 20.45
CA SER A 189 3.51 6.04 21.90
C SER A 189 4.51 5.19 22.69
N ARG A 190 4.83 3.99 22.19
CA ARG A 190 5.71 3.03 22.88
C ARG A 190 7.12 2.98 22.32
N TYR A 191 7.28 3.23 21.02
CA TYR A 191 8.52 2.98 20.29
C TYR A 191 9.01 4.18 19.47
N GLY A 192 8.32 5.32 19.47
CA GLY A 192 8.66 6.47 18.61
C GLY A 192 9.83 7.36 19.09
N ALA A 193 10.42 7.09 20.24
CA ALA A 193 11.49 7.90 20.84
C ALA A 193 12.87 7.21 20.88
N SER A 194 13.02 6.06 20.20
CA SER A 194 14.26 5.27 20.15
C SER A 194 15.13 5.60 18.95
#